data_AF-A0A6J8E8A2-F1
#
_entry.id   AF-A0A6J8E8A2-F1
#
_cell.length_a   1.000
_cell.length_b   1.000
_cell.length_c   1.000
_cell.angle_alpha   90.00
_cell.angle_beta   90.00
_cell.angle_gamma   90.00
#
_symmetry.space_group_name_H-M   'P 1'
#
loop_
_entity.id
_entity.type
_entity.pdbx_description
1 polymer ?
#
loop_
_entity_poly.entity_id
_entity_poly.type
_entity_poly.pdbx_seq_one_letter_code
_entity_poly.pdbx_strand_id
1 'polypeptide(L)'
;MTSNGKFLHGVELSFSSKVSLYAMTHCSKPSEKYSEGYMAIPTNFLSTKYIVPMYTQGYYLHCLFAIAAFKPNTIVNIHLKVNGAPSSYINVVLRAYETYQYSNPNDLSGTLITSTEPIAVVSGHIGNRIAASGYSPFIEMVLPSDQWDTFYVIPDIAKRSSNIVRIYSNKPTNVTIHYQDKIESKSIPERKFIDFDHGTISYFNASNAVMVMVFTKGLADNSGDSFMMTVPGINQYLSAYEFASPLEFSNFISITVLSNALDGFIRDGNPMHHDNSSHIFVGPNHYSTFTKPIHSGVHGSVIKPTSDLVFGYIVTA
;
A
#
# COMPACT_ATOMS: atom_id res chain seq x y z
N MET A 1 -17.78 13.26 1.83
CA MET A 1 -18.64 13.06 3.03
C MET A 1 -17.75 12.75 4.22
N THR A 2 -17.78 13.57 5.27
CA THR A 2 -17.07 13.37 6.56
C THR A 2 -17.98 12.75 7.63
N SER A 3 -19.09 12.14 7.22
CA SER A 3 -20.05 11.53 8.12
C SER A 3 -19.50 10.24 8.71
N ASN A 4 -19.64 10.11 10.04
CA ASN A 4 -19.37 8.88 10.76
C ASN A 4 -20.68 8.10 10.91
N GLY A 5 -20.72 6.85 10.48
CA GLY A 5 -21.96 6.09 10.54
C GLY A 5 -21.99 4.86 9.65
N LYS A 6 -23.16 4.22 9.67
CA LYS A 6 -23.46 3.02 8.91
C LYS A 6 -24.21 3.37 7.61
N PHE A 7 -23.85 2.71 6.53
CA PHE A 7 -24.44 2.87 5.21
C PHE A 7 -24.69 1.51 4.55
N LEU A 8 -25.41 1.50 3.43
CA LEU A 8 -25.59 0.33 2.58
C LEU A 8 -24.92 0.59 1.23
N HIS A 9 -23.59 0.53 1.21
CA HIS A 9 -22.76 0.85 0.03
C HIS A 9 -21.82 -0.31 -0.39
N GLY A 10 -21.92 -1.47 0.25
CA GLY A 10 -21.10 -2.63 -0.10
C GLY A 10 -21.51 -3.20 -1.46
N VAL A 11 -20.51 -3.60 -2.24
CA VAL A 11 -20.70 -4.28 -3.53
C VAL A 11 -19.83 -5.54 -3.51
N GLU A 12 -20.43 -6.67 -3.84
CA GLU A 12 -19.72 -7.93 -4.08
C GLU A 12 -19.78 -8.25 -5.57
N LEU A 13 -18.63 -8.56 -6.15
CA LEU A 13 -18.50 -8.97 -7.54
C LEU A 13 -17.98 -10.40 -7.57
N SER A 14 -18.66 -11.26 -8.33
CA SER A 14 -18.28 -12.67 -8.49
C SER A 14 -17.90 -12.93 -9.94
N PHE A 15 -16.79 -13.64 -10.15
CA PHE A 15 -16.24 -13.95 -11.46
C PHE A 15 -16.00 -15.46 -11.59
N SER A 16 -16.21 -16.00 -12.79
CA SER A 16 -15.93 -17.41 -13.10
C SER A 16 -14.45 -17.68 -13.41
N SER A 17 -13.66 -16.61 -13.59
CA SER A 17 -12.22 -16.65 -13.83
C SER A 17 -11.47 -15.82 -12.77
N LYS A 18 -10.15 -16.02 -12.67
CA LYS A 18 -9.29 -15.12 -11.89
C LYS A 18 -9.31 -13.74 -12.54
N VAL A 19 -9.48 -12.70 -11.72
CA VAL A 19 -9.46 -11.31 -12.16
C VAL A 19 -8.75 -10.45 -11.11
N SER A 20 -8.13 -9.36 -11.56
CA SER A 20 -7.73 -8.25 -10.69
C SER A 20 -8.79 -7.16 -10.78
N LEU A 21 -9.25 -6.65 -9.63
CA LEU A 21 -10.21 -5.54 -9.57
C LEU A 21 -9.52 -4.31 -8.99
N TYR A 22 -9.64 -3.17 -9.68
CA TYR A 22 -9.10 -1.89 -9.23
C TYR A 22 -10.24 -0.91 -9.00
N ALA A 23 -10.24 -0.28 -7.82
CA ALA A 23 -11.10 0.85 -7.52
C ALA A 23 -10.27 2.13 -7.70
N MET A 24 -10.74 3.07 -8.52
CA MET A 24 -10.01 4.31 -8.83
C MET A 24 -10.90 5.52 -8.59
N THR A 25 -10.29 6.59 -8.12
CA THR A 25 -10.84 7.94 -8.09
C THR A 25 -9.95 8.85 -8.93
N HIS A 26 -10.56 9.65 -9.79
CA HIS A 26 -9.84 10.49 -10.74
C HIS A 26 -10.48 11.87 -10.82
N CYS A 27 -9.64 12.90 -10.79
CA CYS A 27 -10.04 14.27 -11.06
C CYS A 27 -9.08 14.87 -12.08
N SER A 28 -9.62 15.47 -13.14
CA SER A 28 -8.87 16.09 -14.24
C SER A 28 -9.07 17.61 -14.32
N LYS A 29 -9.59 18.23 -13.25
CA LYS A 29 -9.79 19.68 -13.22
C LYS A 29 -8.42 20.38 -13.21
N PRO A 30 -8.23 21.50 -13.95
CA PRO A 30 -6.94 22.20 -14.00
C PRO A 30 -6.39 22.63 -12.63
N SER A 31 -7.26 22.89 -11.65
CA SER A 31 -6.88 23.28 -10.28
C SER A 31 -6.71 22.09 -9.31
N GLU A 32 -7.15 20.90 -9.71
CA GLU A 32 -7.19 19.68 -8.89
C GLU A 32 -7.04 18.48 -9.83
N LYS A 33 -5.79 18.08 -10.11
CA LYS A 33 -5.50 16.85 -10.86
C LYS A 33 -4.99 15.81 -9.88
N TYR A 34 -5.63 14.64 -9.84
CA TYR A 34 -5.17 13.49 -9.07
C TYR A 34 -5.78 12.20 -9.65
N SER A 35 -5.08 11.09 -9.44
CA SER A 35 -5.59 9.76 -9.75
C SER A 35 -5.12 8.78 -8.69
N GLU A 36 -6.04 8.38 -7.82
CA GLU A 36 -5.76 7.47 -6.71
C GLU A 36 -6.57 6.19 -6.89
N GLY A 37 -6.15 5.12 -6.23
CA GLY A 37 -6.88 3.88 -6.26
C GLY A 37 -6.21 2.78 -5.48
N TYR A 38 -6.90 1.66 -5.37
CA TYR A 38 -6.39 0.46 -4.72
C TYR A 38 -6.80 -0.78 -5.50
N MET A 39 -6.04 -1.84 -5.33
CA MET A 39 -6.44 -3.17 -5.76
C MET A 39 -7.37 -3.77 -4.71
N ALA A 40 -8.56 -4.22 -5.12
CA ALA A 40 -9.49 -4.88 -4.23
C ALA A 40 -8.96 -6.28 -3.88
N ILE A 41 -8.83 -6.56 -2.59
CA ILE A 41 -8.43 -7.87 -2.06
C ILE A 41 -9.62 -8.84 -2.22
N PRO A 42 -9.45 -10.00 -2.87
CA PRO A 42 -10.52 -10.99 -3.01
C PRO A 42 -11.02 -11.48 -1.65
N THR A 43 -12.31 -11.84 -1.57
CA THR A 43 -12.98 -12.18 -0.30
C THR A 43 -12.33 -13.36 0.45
N ASN A 44 -11.67 -14.28 -0.26
CA ASN A 44 -10.94 -15.41 0.34
C ASN A 44 -9.57 -15.02 0.94
N PHE A 45 -9.09 -13.80 0.70
CA PHE A 45 -7.88 -13.24 1.32
C PHE A 45 -8.20 -12.16 2.37
N LEU A 46 -9.47 -11.81 2.55
CA LEU A 46 -9.91 -10.96 3.65
C LEU A 46 -9.84 -11.73 4.97
N SER A 47 -9.55 -11.01 6.05
CA SER A 47 -9.47 -11.56 7.40
C SER A 47 -10.28 -10.75 8.40
N THR A 48 -10.07 -11.01 9.68
CA THR A 48 -10.83 -10.43 10.78
C THR A 48 -10.06 -9.39 11.60
N LYS A 49 -8.78 -9.17 11.34
CA LYS A 49 -7.91 -8.25 12.11
C LYS A 49 -7.09 -7.33 11.21
N TYR A 50 -7.25 -6.03 11.38
CA TYR A 50 -6.57 -4.98 10.60
C TYR A 50 -6.00 -3.90 11.50
N ILE A 51 -4.89 -3.28 11.07
CA ILE A 51 -4.35 -2.05 11.66
C ILE A 51 -4.41 -0.97 10.59
N VAL A 52 -5.12 0.13 10.87
CA VAL A 52 -5.33 1.23 9.92
C VAL A 52 -3.99 1.94 9.64
N PRO A 53 -3.51 1.95 8.38
CA PRO A 53 -2.39 2.77 7.96
C PRO A 53 -2.86 4.17 7.59
N MET A 54 -2.07 5.16 7.98
CA MET A 54 -2.28 6.55 7.60
C MET A 54 -0.96 7.29 7.71
N TYR A 55 -0.89 8.44 7.06
CA TYR A 55 0.10 9.46 7.36
C TYR A 55 -0.59 10.80 7.18
N THR A 56 -0.36 11.73 8.09
CA THR A 56 -0.88 13.09 7.97
C THR A 56 0.21 14.10 8.27
N GLN A 57 0.30 15.10 7.41
CA GLN A 57 1.13 16.27 7.60
C GLN A 57 0.31 17.50 7.20
N GLY A 58 0.20 18.45 8.12
CA GLY A 58 -0.62 19.64 7.98
C GLY A 58 -1.98 19.54 8.67
N TYR A 59 -2.63 20.69 8.81
CA TYR A 59 -3.95 20.82 9.42
C TYR A 59 -5.04 20.86 8.31
N TYR A 60 -6.29 20.63 8.70
CA TYR A 60 -7.55 21.05 8.03
C TYR A 60 -8.38 20.02 7.24
N LEU A 61 -7.92 18.81 6.91
CA LEU A 61 -8.76 17.78 6.26
C LEU A 61 -8.80 16.47 7.06
N HIS A 62 -9.67 15.54 6.67
CA HIS A 62 -10.00 14.36 7.46
C HIS A 62 -9.22 13.12 6.99
N CYS A 63 -8.62 12.42 7.96
CA CYS A 63 -8.32 10.99 7.88
C CYS A 63 -9.63 10.21 7.93
N LEU A 64 -9.70 9.09 7.23
CA LEU A 64 -10.86 8.22 7.23
C LEU A 64 -10.50 6.75 7.03
N PHE A 65 -11.35 5.88 7.54
CA PHE A 65 -11.40 4.49 7.13
C PHE A 65 -12.85 4.06 6.93
N ALA A 66 -13.05 3.10 6.06
CA ALA A 66 -14.33 2.46 5.80
C ALA A 66 -14.18 0.95 5.93
N ILE A 67 -15.21 0.32 6.48
CA ILE A 67 -15.30 -1.12 6.69
C ILE A 67 -16.52 -1.61 5.92
N ALA A 68 -16.38 -2.71 5.17
CA ALA A 68 -17.48 -3.37 4.48
C ALA A 68 -17.59 -4.82 4.94
N ALA A 69 -18.79 -5.23 5.39
CA ALA A 69 -19.09 -6.62 5.67
C ALA A 69 -19.78 -7.25 4.46
N PHE A 70 -19.50 -8.53 4.19
CA PHE A 70 -20.19 -9.31 3.16
C PHE A 70 -20.95 -10.52 3.74
N LYS A 71 -20.78 -10.77 5.04
CA LYS A 71 -21.58 -11.73 5.79
C LYS A 71 -22.57 -11.01 6.72
N PRO A 72 -23.72 -11.60 7.04
CA PRO A 72 -24.65 -11.02 7.99
C PRO A 72 -24.14 -11.11 9.43
N ASN A 73 -24.68 -10.28 10.32
CA ASN A 73 -24.41 -10.28 11.76
C ASN A 73 -22.91 -10.16 12.11
N THR A 74 -22.13 -9.50 11.25
CA THR A 74 -20.71 -9.26 11.50
C THR A 74 -20.56 -8.20 12.58
N ILE A 75 -20.11 -8.62 13.75
CA ILE A 75 -19.73 -7.74 14.85
C ILE A 75 -18.31 -7.24 14.59
N VAL A 76 -18.14 -5.92 14.53
CA VAL A 76 -16.87 -5.24 14.34
C VAL A 76 -16.54 -4.41 15.58
N ASN A 77 -15.33 -4.59 16.10
CA ASN A 77 -14.79 -3.87 17.25
C ASN A 77 -13.65 -2.97 16.78
N ILE A 78 -13.75 -1.68 17.08
CA ILE A 78 -12.81 -0.66 16.62
C ILE A 78 -12.20 0.00 17.86
N HIS A 79 -10.92 -0.27 18.09
CA HIS A 79 -10.14 0.41 19.12
C HIS A 79 -9.41 1.58 18.47
N LEU A 80 -10.02 2.77 18.53
CA LEU A 80 -9.50 3.95 17.85
C LEU A 80 -8.18 4.40 18.46
N LYS A 81 -7.30 4.86 17.57
CA LYS A 81 -6.17 5.71 17.92
C LYS A 81 -6.30 7.05 17.23
N VAL A 82 -6.01 8.10 17.98
CA VAL A 82 -5.95 9.47 17.48
C VAL A 82 -4.57 10.02 17.82
N ASN A 83 -3.83 10.47 16.81
CA ASN A 83 -2.44 10.94 16.95
C ASN A 83 -1.55 9.91 17.68
N GLY A 84 -1.73 8.62 17.36
CA GLY A 84 -0.95 7.50 17.92
C GLY A 84 -1.30 7.09 19.36
N ALA A 85 -2.24 7.79 20.01
CA ALA A 85 -2.73 7.52 21.36
C ALA A 85 -4.09 6.79 21.32
N PRO A 86 -4.36 5.82 22.22
CA PRO A 86 -5.70 5.26 22.37
C PRO A 86 -6.74 6.36 22.61
N SER A 87 -7.89 6.24 21.94
CA SER A 87 -9.01 7.18 22.04
C SER A 87 -10.26 6.42 22.50
N SER A 88 -11.29 6.33 21.66
CA SER A 88 -12.54 5.64 21.96
C SER A 88 -12.60 4.20 21.45
N TYR A 89 -13.60 3.48 21.94
CA TYR A 89 -13.97 2.16 21.48
C TYR A 89 -15.34 2.24 20.78
N ILE A 90 -15.45 1.64 19.59
CA ILE A 90 -16.69 1.57 18.84
C ILE A 90 -16.99 0.09 18.55
N ASN A 91 -18.21 -0.33 18.85
CA ASN A 91 -18.74 -1.61 18.45
C ASN A 91 -19.90 -1.38 17.47
N VAL A 92 -19.86 -2.04 16.32
CA VAL A 92 -20.90 -1.94 15.30
C VAL A 92 -21.25 -3.33 14.78
N VAL A 93 -22.54 -3.57 14.57
CA VAL A 93 -23.04 -4.77 13.92
C VAL A 93 -23.43 -4.42 12.50
N LEU A 94 -22.83 -5.12 11.54
CA LEU A 94 -23.05 -4.96 10.11
C LEU A 94 -23.79 -6.18 9.55
N ARG A 95 -24.81 -5.91 8.73
CA ARG A 95 -25.39 -6.91 7.84
C ARG A 95 -24.53 -7.05 6.59
N ALA A 96 -24.81 -8.07 5.78
CA ALA A 96 -24.16 -8.21 4.48
C ALA A 96 -24.35 -6.92 3.66
N TYR A 97 -23.25 -6.44 3.10
CA TYR A 97 -23.12 -5.23 2.28
C TYR A 97 -23.36 -3.90 3.02
N GLU A 98 -23.60 -3.93 4.34
CA GLU A 98 -23.52 -2.71 5.14
C GLU A 98 -22.05 -2.31 5.32
N THR A 99 -21.82 -0.99 5.31
CA THR A 99 -20.52 -0.40 5.54
C THR A 99 -20.55 0.51 6.76
N TYR A 100 -19.41 0.67 7.42
CA TYR A 100 -19.21 1.65 8.47
C TYR A 100 -18.05 2.56 8.10
N GLN A 101 -18.28 3.88 8.08
CA GLN A 101 -17.25 4.88 7.85
C GLN A 101 -16.97 5.65 9.13
N TYR A 102 -15.69 5.90 9.39
CA TYR A 102 -15.24 6.82 10.43
C TYR A 102 -14.22 7.79 9.87
N SER A 103 -14.36 9.06 10.22
CA SER A 103 -13.47 10.15 9.86
C SER A 103 -13.11 11.01 11.06
N ASN A 104 -11.90 11.56 11.04
CA ASN A 104 -11.37 12.45 12.06
C ASN A 104 -10.37 13.42 11.42
N PRO A 105 -10.31 14.70 11.84
CA PRO A 105 -9.28 15.63 11.36
C PRO A 105 -7.85 15.28 11.83
N ASN A 106 -7.69 14.31 12.73
CA ASN A 106 -6.41 13.87 13.28
C ASN A 106 -5.99 12.49 12.75
N ASP A 107 -4.70 12.15 12.92
CA ASP A 107 -4.12 10.87 12.47
C ASP A 107 -4.82 9.66 13.11
N LEU A 108 -5.31 8.74 12.29
CA LEU A 108 -5.96 7.49 12.72
C LEU A 108 -5.03 6.26 12.73
N SER A 109 -3.74 6.47 12.45
CA SER A 109 -2.71 5.43 12.39
C SER A 109 -2.70 4.54 13.63
N GLY A 110 -2.68 3.24 13.39
CA GLY A 110 -2.61 2.25 14.48
C GLY A 110 -3.96 1.93 15.13
N THR A 111 -5.07 2.47 14.61
CA THR A 111 -6.42 2.01 14.97
C THR A 111 -6.53 0.51 14.69
N LEU A 112 -6.94 -0.26 15.70
CA LEU A 112 -7.12 -1.70 15.58
C LEU A 112 -8.59 -1.99 15.28
N ILE A 113 -8.84 -2.70 14.18
CA ILE A 113 -10.16 -3.19 13.81
C ILE A 113 -10.14 -4.71 13.93
N THR A 114 -11.05 -5.27 14.72
CA THR A 114 -11.30 -6.72 14.79
C THR A 114 -12.75 -7.03 14.46
N SER A 115 -13.02 -8.25 14.03
CA SER A 115 -14.36 -8.68 13.64
C SER A 115 -14.59 -10.17 13.88
N THR A 116 -15.86 -10.57 13.89
CA THR A 116 -16.30 -11.96 14.03
C THR A 116 -16.31 -12.73 12.71
N GLU A 117 -16.39 -12.03 11.59
CA GLU A 117 -16.38 -12.56 10.23
C GLU A 117 -15.44 -11.72 9.37
N PRO A 118 -14.86 -12.25 8.28
CA PRO A 118 -13.99 -11.47 7.42
C PRO A 118 -14.66 -10.20 6.89
N ILE A 119 -13.90 -9.11 6.84
CA ILE A 119 -14.36 -7.78 6.40
C ILE A 119 -13.35 -7.18 5.43
N ALA A 120 -13.79 -6.26 4.57
CA ALA A 120 -12.91 -5.39 3.79
C ALA A 120 -12.68 -4.08 4.56
N VAL A 121 -11.45 -3.57 4.55
CA VAL A 121 -11.10 -2.29 5.17
C VAL A 121 -10.35 -1.43 4.16
N VAL A 122 -10.79 -0.19 3.98
CA VAL A 122 -10.12 0.83 3.16
C VAL A 122 -9.78 2.00 4.07
N SER A 123 -8.59 2.56 3.91
CA SER A 123 -8.13 3.74 4.65
C SER A 123 -7.72 4.84 3.68
N GLY A 124 -7.87 6.09 4.08
CA GLY A 124 -7.47 7.21 3.26
C GLY A 124 -7.51 8.57 3.94
N HIS A 125 -7.20 9.60 3.16
CA HIS A 125 -7.22 10.99 3.59
C HIS A 125 -7.88 11.84 2.50
N ILE A 126 -8.76 12.78 2.86
CA ILE A 126 -9.53 13.55 1.86
C ILE A 126 -8.63 14.48 1.01
N GLY A 127 -7.53 14.97 1.56
CA GLY A 127 -6.56 15.78 0.82
C GLY A 127 -5.32 16.05 1.66
N ASN A 128 -4.32 15.19 1.53
CA ASN A 128 -3.08 15.28 2.28
C ASN A 128 -2.17 16.37 1.70
N ARG A 129 -1.34 16.98 2.55
CA ARG A 129 -0.36 18.02 2.18
C ARG A 129 1.07 17.60 2.56
N ILE A 130 1.40 16.33 2.29
CA ILE A 130 2.75 15.81 2.50
C ILE A 130 3.74 16.37 1.46
N ALA A 131 3.29 16.65 0.23
CA ALA A 131 4.04 17.44 -0.74
C ALA A 131 4.01 18.93 -0.38
N ALA A 132 5.09 19.63 -0.72
CA ALA A 132 5.22 21.07 -0.49
C ALA A 132 4.18 21.92 -1.26
N SER A 133 3.58 21.37 -2.33
CA SER A 133 2.52 22.03 -3.09
C SER A 133 1.35 21.08 -3.37
N GLY A 134 0.12 21.61 -3.36
CA GLY A 134 -1.09 20.86 -3.69
C GLY A 134 -1.74 20.11 -2.52
N TYR A 135 -2.85 19.42 -2.83
CA TYR A 135 -3.52 18.48 -1.95
C TYR A 135 -3.75 17.19 -2.75
N SER A 136 -3.36 16.04 -2.22
CA SER A 136 -3.61 14.75 -2.86
C SER A 136 -4.49 13.91 -1.95
N PRO A 137 -5.67 13.44 -2.39
CA PRO A 137 -6.38 12.44 -1.61
C PRO A 137 -5.52 11.19 -1.49
N PHE A 138 -5.68 10.42 -0.43
CA PHE A 138 -5.08 9.10 -0.31
C PHE A 138 -6.19 8.07 -0.18
N ILE A 139 -6.02 6.91 -0.80
CA ILE A 139 -6.89 5.76 -0.58
C ILE A 139 -6.11 4.47 -0.82
N GLU A 140 -6.23 3.51 0.10
CA GLU A 140 -5.61 2.20 -0.03
C GLU A 140 -6.47 1.15 0.67
N MET A 141 -6.50 -0.07 0.11
CA MET A 141 -7.13 -1.19 0.78
C MET A 141 -6.16 -1.79 1.80
N VAL A 142 -6.58 -1.86 3.05
CA VAL A 142 -5.72 -2.27 4.15
C VAL A 142 -5.49 -3.77 4.10
N LEU A 143 -4.22 -4.19 4.03
CA LEU A 143 -3.86 -5.60 4.15
C LEU A 143 -4.22 -6.15 5.54
N PRO A 144 -4.92 -7.30 5.63
CA PRO A 144 -5.18 -7.94 6.90
C PRO A 144 -3.89 -8.39 7.59
N SER A 145 -3.90 -8.41 8.92
CA SER A 145 -2.67 -8.59 9.72
C SER A 145 -2.03 -9.98 9.67
N ASP A 146 -2.72 -10.97 9.08
CA ASP A 146 -2.22 -12.31 8.80
C ASP A 146 -1.56 -12.42 7.41
N GLN A 147 -1.71 -11.41 6.55
CA GLN A 147 -1.03 -11.31 5.25
C GLN A 147 0.32 -10.59 5.35
N TRP A 148 0.68 -10.09 6.53
CA TRP A 148 1.92 -9.34 6.76
C TRP A 148 3.16 -10.23 6.64
N ASP A 149 4.31 -9.64 6.28
CA ASP A 149 5.55 -10.37 6.02
C ASP A 149 6.68 -9.90 6.96
N THR A 150 7.81 -10.59 6.94
CA THR A 150 9.01 -10.26 7.72
C THR A 150 10.13 -9.68 6.88
N PHE A 151 10.08 -9.85 5.55
CA PHE A 151 11.11 -9.37 4.65
C PHE A 151 10.53 -8.57 3.48
N TYR A 152 11.12 -7.41 3.25
CA TYR A 152 10.66 -6.47 2.23
C TYR A 152 11.84 -5.83 1.53
N VAL A 153 11.63 -5.54 0.25
CA VAL A 153 12.50 -4.73 -0.59
C VAL A 153 11.68 -3.57 -1.11
N ILE A 154 12.15 -2.35 -0.87
CA ILE A 154 11.54 -1.13 -1.39
C ILE A 154 12.47 -0.60 -2.49
N PRO A 155 12.04 -0.66 -3.77
CA PRO A 155 12.84 -0.16 -4.88
C PRO A 155 12.94 1.37 -4.84
N ASP A 156 13.72 1.94 -5.77
CA ASP A 156 13.63 3.37 -6.04
C ASP A 156 12.23 3.70 -6.60
N ILE A 157 11.67 4.82 -6.15
CA ILE A 157 10.31 5.25 -6.42
C ILE A 157 10.36 6.41 -7.41
N ALA A 158 10.66 6.09 -8.66
CA ALA A 158 10.56 6.98 -9.81
C ALA A 158 11.06 8.43 -9.57
N LYS A 159 12.32 8.57 -9.13
CA LYS A 159 12.99 9.87 -8.88
C LYS A 159 12.47 10.67 -7.68
N ARG A 160 11.65 10.09 -6.82
CA ARG A 160 11.23 10.71 -5.56
C ARG A 160 12.27 10.45 -4.48
N SER A 161 13.03 11.49 -4.13
CA SER A 161 14.18 11.40 -3.21
C SER A 161 13.83 11.56 -1.74
N SER A 162 12.55 11.72 -1.36
CA SER A 162 12.17 12.05 0.02
C SER A 162 10.89 11.38 0.51
N ASN A 163 10.61 10.14 0.11
CA ASN A 163 9.42 9.41 0.56
C ASN A 163 9.48 9.09 2.05
N ILE A 164 8.34 8.80 2.67
CA ILE A 164 8.26 8.32 4.03
C ILE A 164 7.83 6.86 3.98
N VAL A 165 8.60 6.00 4.61
CA VAL A 165 8.19 4.63 4.87
C VAL A 165 7.76 4.51 6.32
N ARG A 166 6.59 3.91 6.52
CA ARG A 166 6.04 3.62 7.84
C ARG A 166 5.88 2.12 8.01
N ILE A 167 6.46 1.59 9.08
CA ILE A 167 6.39 0.16 9.43
C ILE A 167 5.46 -0.01 10.63
N TYR A 168 4.38 -0.75 10.44
CA TYR A 168 3.39 -1.08 11.46
C TYR A 168 3.65 -2.45 12.06
N SER A 169 3.46 -2.54 13.38
CA SER A 169 3.61 -3.79 14.12
C SER A 169 2.31 -4.21 14.82
N ASN A 170 2.00 -5.51 14.75
CA ASN A 170 0.89 -6.15 15.47
C ASN A 170 1.37 -7.01 16.64
N LYS A 171 2.68 -7.19 16.79
CA LYS A 171 3.37 -7.92 17.87
C LYS A 171 4.74 -7.29 18.07
N PRO A 172 5.29 -7.18 19.31
CA PRO A 172 6.60 -6.58 19.51
C PRO A 172 7.64 -7.15 18.55
N THR A 173 8.34 -6.30 17.81
CA THR A 173 9.23 -6.72 16.72
C THR A 173 10.47 -5.85 16.68
N ASN A 174 11.60 -6.46 16.33
CA ASN A 174 12.83 -5.73 16.02
C ASN A 174 12.96 -5.70 14.50
N VAL A 175 13.16 -4.51 13.95
CA VAL A 175 13.35 -4.30 12.52
C VAL A 175 14.77 -3.80 12.28
N THR A 176 15.48 -4.49 11.40
CA THR A 176 16.79 -4.09 10.90
C THR A 176 16.63 -3.58 9.47
N ILE A 177 16.90 -2.30 9.26
CA ILE A 177 16.71 -1.59 8.00
C ILE A 177 18.07 -1.26 7.40
N HIS A 178 18.21 -1.54 6.10
CA HIS A 178 19.41 -1.31 5.32
C HIS A 178 19.14 -0.26 4.23
N TYR A 179 20.00 0.75 4.14
CA TYR A 179 19.97 1.79 3.12
C TYR A 179 21.40 2.06 2.66
N GLN A 180 21.74 1.84 1.39
CA GLN A 180 23.11 2.04 0.87
C GLN A 180 24.17 1.54 1.88
N ASP A 181 24.91 2.45 2.53
CA ASP A 181 26.00 2.16 3.46
C ASP A 181 25.59 2.18 4.95
N LYS A 182 24.30 2.35 5.26
CA LYS A 182 23.76 2.49 6.62
C LYS A 182 22.88 1.29 7.00
N ILE A 183 23.05 0.86 8.24
CA ILE A 183 22.17 -0.13 8.89
C ILE A 183 21.59 0.53 10.15
N GLU A 184 20.28 0.47 10.29
CA GLU A 184 19.57 0.90 11.51
C GLU A 184 18.82 -0.29 12.10
N SER A 185 18.74 -0.37 13.43
CA SER A 185 17.86 -1.32 14.12
C SER A 185 16.93 -0.58 15.04
N LYS A 186 15.63 -0.86 14.93
CA LYS A 186 14.57 -0.22 15.70
C LYS A 186 13.65 -1.28 16.30
N SER A 187 13.29 -1.12 17.57
CA SER A 187 12.26 -1.93 18.21
C SER A 187 10.91 -1.24 18.07
N ILE A 188 9.90 -1.98 17.62
CA ILE A 188 8.54 -1.49 17.45
C ILE A 188 7.63 -2.26 18.43
N PRO A 189 7.06 -1.59 19.43
CA PRO A 189 6.06 -2.19 20.31
C PRO A 189 4.80 -2.61 19.54
N GLU A 190 3.99 -3.47 20.15
CA GLU A 190 2.70 -3.88 19.59
C GLU A 190 1.77 -2.67 19.34
N ARG A 191 1.12 -2.68 18.16
CA ARG A 191 0.23 -1.62 17.65
C ARG A 191 0.92 -0.25 17.58
N LYS A 192 2.24 -0.21 17.50
CA LYS A 192 3.00 1.00 17.21
C LYS A 192 3.59 0.92 15.80
N PHE A 193 4.14 2.04 15.37
CA PHE A 193 4.79 2.17 14.10
C PHE A 193 6.04 3.04 14.25
N ILE A 194 6.92 2.94 13.27
CA ILE A 194 8.09 3.80 13.13
C ILE A 194 8.11 4.37 11.71
N ASP A 195 8.74 5.53 11.58
CA ASP A 195 8.97 6.18 10.30
C ASP A 195 10.46 6.21 9.98
N PHE A 196 10.75 6.26 8.68
CA PHE A 196 12.05 6.65 8.16
C PHE A 196 11.89 7.29 6.78
N ASP A 197 12.86 8.14 6.42
CA ASP A 197 12.93 8.72 5.10
C ASP A 197 13.56 7.73 4.10
N HIS A 198 12.88 7.54 2.96
CA HIS A 198 13.30 6.67 1.87
C HIS A 198 13.57 7.51 0.63
N GLY A 199 14.85 7.81 0.39
CA GLY A 199 15.33 8.50 -0.80
C GLY A 199 16.14 7.62 -1.76
N THR A 200 16.33 6.35 -1.41
CA THR A 200 17.11 5.36 -2.16
C THR A 200 16.60 3.98 -1.78
N ILE A 201 16.91 2.97 -2.60
CA ILE A 201 16.58 1.57 -2.35
C ILE A 201 16.91 1.17 -0.92
N SER A 202 15.97 0.47 -0.30
CA SER A 202 16.10 -0.06 1.05
C SER A 202 15.49 -1.44 1.14
N TYR A 203 15.96 -2.22 2.11
CA TYR A 203 15.36 -3.48 2.48
C TYR A 203 15.42 -3.65 3.99
N PHE A 204 14.54 -4.47 4.54
CA PHE A 204 14.57 -4.75 5.97
C PHE A 204 14.06 -6.13 6.31
N ASN A 205 14.50 -6.58 7.48
CA ASN A 205 14.07 -7.80 8.14
C ASN A 205 13.40 -7.44 9.47
N ALA A 206 12.27 -8.07 9.76
CA ALA A 206 11.56 -7.95 11.01
C ALA A 206 11.50 -9.29 11.74
N SER A 207 11.67 -9.28 13.07
CA SER A 207 11.61 -10.52 13.87
C SER A 207 10.19 -11.10 14.01
N ASN A 208 9.16 -10.29 13.76
CA ASN A 208 7.75 -10.67 13.63
C ASN A 208 7.16 -9.93 12.42
N ALA A 209 6.10 -10.49 11.83
CA ALA A 209 5.45 -9.93 10.65
C ALA A 209 4.95 -8.48 10.88
N VAL A 210 5.18 -7.63 9.89
CA VAL A 210 4.87 -6.18 9.88
C VAL A 210 4.13 -5.80 8.60
N MET A 211 3.44 -4.67 8.60
CA MET A 211 2.93 -4.05 7.36
C MET A 211 3.70 -2.79 7.05
N VAL A 212 4.00 -2.60 5.78
CA VAL A 212 4.87 -1.50 5.34
C VAL A 212 4.15 -0.67 4.31
N MET A 213 4.14 0.63 4.58
CA MET A 213 3.48 1.63 3.76
C MET A 213 4.51 2.63 3.29
N VAL A 214 4.41 3.04 2.03
CA VAL A 214 5.10 4.21 1.52
C VAL A 214 4.10 5.34 1.39
N PHE A 215 4.50 6.52 1.83
CA PHE A 215 3.84 7.79 1.57
C PHE A 215 4.82 8.64 0.78
N THR A 216 4.50 8.91 -0.48
CA THR A 216 5.39 9.68 -1.32
C THR A 216 5.26 11.16 -1.00
N LYS A 217 6.41 11.83 -0.88
CA LYS A 217 6.45 13.29 -1.03
C LYS A 217 6.49 13.55 -2.54
N GLY A 218 5.89 14.66 -2.99
CA GLY A 218 6.00 15.08 -4.38
C GLY A 218 7.46 15.16 -4.86
N LEU A 219 7.66 15.30 -6.17
CA LEU A 219 8.99 15.46 -6.76
C LEU A 219 9.66 16.77 -6.32
N ALA A 220 10.98 16.82 -6.46
CA ALA A 220 11.80 17.95 -5.99
C ALA A 220 11.47 19.29 -6.69
N ASP A 221 10.88 19.25 -7.88
CA ASP A 221 10.40 20.41 -8.63
C ASP A 221 8.95 20.80 -8.26
N ASN A 222 8.41 20.21 -7.18
CA ASN A 222 7.02 20.32 -6.72
C ASN A 222 5.98 19.74 -7.69
N SER A 223 6.40 18.94 -8.68
CA SER A 223 5.49 18.14 -9.51
C SER A 223 5.24 16.75 -8.88
N GLY A 224 4.36 15.95 -9.49
CA GLY A 224 4.08 14.58 -9.03
C GLY A 224 3.23 14.53 -7.77
N ASP A 225 2.03 13.97 -7.89
CA ASP A 225 1.12 13.85 -6.77
C ASP A 225 1.70 12.95 -5.69
N SER A 226 1.38 13.29 -4.44
CA SER A 226 1.63 12.41 -3.31
C SER A 226 0.59 11.30 -3.33
N PHE A 227 1.00 10.09 -2.98
CA PHE A 227 0.09 8.97 -2.81
C PHE A 227 0.54 8.13 -1.62
N MET A 228 -0.35 7.26 -1.17
CA MET A 228 0.01 6.18 -0.24
C MET A 228 -0.04 4.86 -0.98
N MET A 229 0.83 3.94 -0.60
CA MET A 229 0.77 2.58 -1.11
C MET A 229 1.22 1.56 -0.09
N THR A 230 0.64 0.37 -0.14
CA THR A 230 1.19 -0.79 0.58
C THR A 230 2.36 -1.38 -0.19
N VAL A 231 3.47 -1.63 0.49
CA VAL A 231 4.61 -2.37 -0.08
C VAL A 231 4.36 -3.86 0.15
N PRO A 232 4.36 -4.70 -0.91
CA PRO A 232 4.21 -6.14 -0.74
C PRO A 232 5.47 -6.77 -0.14
N GLY A 233 5.26 -7.73 0.75
CA GLY A 233 6.34 -8.58 1.27
C GLY A 233 6.83 -9.56 0.21
N ILE A 234 8.05 -10.09 0.36
CA ILE A 234 8.64 -11.00 -0.64
C ILE A 234 7.79 -12.26 -0.86
N ASN A 235 7.09 -12.72 0.18
CA ASN A 235 6.24 -13.92 0.11
C ASN A 235 4.89 -13.65 -0.55
N GLN A 236 4.59 -12.39 -0.90
CA GLN A 236 3.40 -12.01 -1.67
C GLN A 236 3.69 -11.88 -3.17
N TYR A 237 4.93 -12.14 -3.59
CA TYR A 237 5.33 -12.03 -4.98
C TYR A 237 4.67 -13.15 -5.80
N LEU A 238 4.24 -12.81 -7.02
CA LEU A 238 3.58 -13.70 -7.96
C LEU A 238 4.42 -13.82 -9.23
N SER A 239 4.16 -14.86 -10.01
CA SER A 239 4.82 -15.07 -11.30
C SER A 239 4.18 -14.28 -12.45
N ALA A 240 2.99 -13.72 -12.25
CA ALA A 240 2.29 -12.92 -13.24
C ALA A 240 1.33 -11.94 -12.57
N TYR A 241 1.14 -10.79 -13.21
CA TYR A 241 0.24 -9.73 -12.75
C TYR A 241 -0.59 -9.16 -13.89
N GLU A 242 -1.77 -8.68 -13.53
CA GLU A 242 -2.55 -7.75 -14.34
C GLU A 242 -2.76 -6.49 -13.49
N PHE A 243 -2.41 -5.33 -14.05
CA PHE A 243 -2.50 -4.06 -13.35
C PHE A 243 -2.96 -2.92 -14.25
N ALA A 244 -3.52 -1.87 -13.66
CA ALA A 244 -3.88 -0.65 -14.35
C ALA A 244 -2.96 0.50 -13.93
N SER A 245 -2.71 1.41 -14.85
CA SER A 245 -1.94 2.63 -14.62
C SER A 245 -2.80 3.86 -14.95
N PRO A 246 -2.74 4.93 -14.15
CA PRO A 246 -3.50 6.16 -14.37
C PRO A 246 -3.41 6.72 -15.79
N LEU A 247 -4.55 7.22 -16.29
CA LEU A 247 -4.61 7.96 -17.55
C LEU A 247 -4.06 9.38 -17.35
N GLU A 248 -3.34 9.89 -18.35
CA GLU A 248 -2.80 11.27 -18.36
C GLU A 248 -1.70 11.58 -17.33
N PHE A 249 -1.00 10.55 -16.86
CA PHE A 249 0.17 10.67 -15.98
C PHE A 249 1.40 10.01 -16.61
N SER A 250 2.58 10.42 -16.16
CA SER A 250 3.83 9.73 -16.48
C SER A 250 4.01 8.55 -15.55
N ASN A 251 3.62 7.37 -16.02
CA ASN A 251 3.61 6.18 -15.18
C ASN A 251 4.96 5.44 -15.22
N PHE A 252 5.32 4.85 -14.10
CA PHE A 252 6.51 4.02 -13.93
C PHE A 252 6.14 2.72 -13.22
N ILE A 253 6.80 1.64 -13.61
CA ILE A 253 6.80 0.39 -12.85
C ILE A 253 8.19 0.16 -12.27
N SER A 254 8.27 -0.09 -10.97
CA SER A 254 9.45 -0.61 -10.31
C SER A 254 9.25 -2.09 -10.04
N ILE A 255 10.21 -2.91 -10.44
CA ILE A 255 10.19 -4.38 -10.27
C ILE A 255 11.27 -4.77 -9.28
N THR A 256 10.96 -5.73 -8.42
CA THR A 256 11.90 -6.42 -7.55
C THR A 256 11.87 -7.90 -7.86
N VAL A 257 13.03 -8.52 -8.08
CA VAL A 257 13.14 -9.94 -8.40
C VAL A 257 14.46 -10.52 -7.88
N LEU A 258 14.58 -11.84 -7.77
CA LEU A 258 15.88 -12.48 -7.61
C LEU A 258 16.79 -12.17 -8.81
N SER A 259 18.06 -11.82 -8.55
CA SER A 259 19.00 -11.36 -9.57
C SER A 259 19.27 -12.39 -10.67
N ASN A 260 19.18 -13.69 -10.37
CA ASN A 260 19.32 -14.75 -11.36
C ASN A 260 18.11 -14.88 -12.32
N ALA A 261 17.03 -14.15 -12.05
CA ALA A 261 15.83 -14.09 -12.87
C ALA A 261 15.76 -12.84 -13.76
N LEU A 262 16.71 -11.91 -13.61
CA LEU A 262 16.63 -10.56 -14.16
C LEU A 262 16.55 -10.53 -15.69
N ASP A 263 17.27 -11.43 -16.36
CA ASP A 263 17.27 -11.56 -17.82
C ASP A 263 15.96 -12.15 -18.38
N GLY A 264 15.12 -12.72 -17.52
CA GLY A 264 13.91 -13.43 -17.93
C GLY A 264 12.71 -12.52 -18.19
N PHE A 265 12.79 -11.21 -17.99
CA PHE A 265 11.62 -10.34 -18.08
C PHE A 265 11.26 -10.01 -19.53
N ILE A 266 10.01 -10.30 -19.88
CA ILE A 266 9.43 -9.95 -21.18
C ILE A 266 8.36 -8.89 -20.96
N ARG A 267 8.39 -7.83 -21.78
CA ARG A 267 7.36 -6.80 -21.96
C ARG A 267 6.72 -6.88 -23.32
N ASP A 268 5.40 -7.12 -23.38
CA ASP A 268 4.64 -7.15 -24.64
C ASP A 268 5.28 -8.08 -25.69
N GLY A 269 5.81 -9.23 -25.24
CA GLY A 269 6.52 -10.19 -26.09
C GLY A 269 8.01 -9.88 -26.36
N ASN A 270 8.53 -8.73 -25.92
CA ASN A 270 9.92 -8.32 -26.12
C ASN A 270 10.73 -8.36 -24.82
N PRO A 271 12.02 -8.75 -24.83
CA PRO A 271 12.86 -8.67 -23.64
C PRO A 271 12.91 -7.26 -23.05
N MET A 272 12.81 -7.17 -21.72
CA MET A 272 12.97 -5.91 -21.01
C MET A 272 14.45 -5.64 -20.75
N HIS A 273 14.96 -4.55 -21.33
CA HIS A 273 16.27 -4.03 -20.95
C HIS A 273 16.23 -3.53 -19.51
N HIS A 274 17.11 -4.04 -18.65
CA HIS A 274 17.21 -3.71 -17.23
C HIS A 274 18.46 -2.85 -16.93
N ASP A 275 18.93 -2.08 -17.91
CA ASP A 275 20.02 -1.12 -17.73
C ASP A 275 19.77 -0.24 -16.50
N ASN A 276 20.83 -0.04 -15.70
CA ASN A 276 20.81 0.64 -14.40
C ASN A 276 20.02 -0.09 -13.28
N SER A 277 19.91 -1.42 -13.35
CA SER A 277 19.42 -2.20 -12.21
C SER A 277 20.29 -2.00 -10.98
N SER A 278 19.65 -1.93 -9.83
CA SER A 278 20.32 -1.92 -8.54
C SER A 278 20.28 -3.31 -7.92
N HIS A 279 21.36 -3.68 -7.23
CA HIS A 279 21.51 -5.01 -6.66
C HIS A 279 21.54 -4.94 -5.14
N ILE A 280 20.80 -5.87 -4.52
CA ILE A 280 20.63 -5.98 -3.08
C ILE A 280 21.10 -7.36 -2.66
N PHE A 281 22.10 -7.39 -1.78
CA PHE A 281 22.70 -8.63 -1.28
C PHE A 281 22.15 -8.94 0.11
N VAL A 282 21.35 -10.00 0.23
CA VAL A 282 20.75 -10.44 1.50
C VAL A 282 21.11 -11.89 1.77
N GLY A 283 22.27 -12.08 2.42
CA GLY A 283 22.82 -13.41 2.66
C GLY A 283 23.02 -14.16 1.35
N PRO A 284 22.46 -15.38 1.18
CA PRO A 284 22.56 -16.14 -0.07
C PRO A 284 21.61 -15.63 -1.18
N ASN A 285 20.62 -14.80 -0.83
CA ASN A 285 19.63 -14.30 -1.78
C ASN A 285 20.08 -12.94 -2.33
N HIS A 286 20.21 -12.85 -3.64
CA HIS A 286 20.51 -11.61 -4.33
C HIS A 286 19.24 -11.13 -5.03
N TYR A 287 18.79 -9.92 -4.71
CA TYR A 287 17.67 -9.29 -5.39
C TYR A 287 18.17 -8.19 -6.32
N SER A 288 17.46 -7.98 -7.41
CA SER A 288 17.66 -6.87 -8.32
C SER A 288 16.38 -6.06 -8.41
N THR A 289 16.54 -4.73 -8.44
CA THR A 289 15.44 -3.81 -8.66
C THR A 289 15.71 -2.92 -9.86
N PHE A 290 14.68 -2.62 -10.63
CA PHE A 290 14.78 -1.70 -11.76
C PHE A 290 13.45 -0.99 -11.99
N THR A 291 13.51 0.24 -12.50
CA THR A 291 12.34 1.07 -12.78
C THR A 291 12.29 1.40 -14.27
N LYS A 292 11.10 1.29 -14.88
CA LYS A 292 10.89 1.60 -16.29
C LYS A 292 9.60 2.41 -16.48
N PRO A 293 9.57 3.35 -17.45
CA PRO A 293 8.34 4.02 -17.83
C PRO A 293 7.35 3.03 -18.44
N ILE A 294 6.07 3.22 -18.16
CA ILE A 294 4.96 2.43 -18.72
C ILE A 294 3.90 3.37 -19.29
N HIS A 295 3.17 2.90 -20.30
CA HIS A 295 2.05 3.66 -20.86
C HIS A 295 0.86 3.61 -19.92
N SER A 296 -0.01 4.63 -19.98
CA SER A 296 -1.30 4.62 -19.30
C SER A 296 -2.20 3.47 -19.79
N GLY A 297 -3.09 2.99 -18.93
CA GLY A 297 -4.09 1.96 -19.27
C GLY A 297 -3.88 0.63 -18.55
N VAL A 298 -4.52 -0.41 -19.07
CA VAL A 298 -4.52 -1.76 -18.51
C VAL A 298 -3.37 -2.57 -19.11
N HIS A 299 -2.63 -3.24 -18.25
CA HIS A 299 -1.49 -4.09 -18.56
C HIS A 299 -1.80 -5.52 -18.11
N GLY A 300 -2.13 -6.41 -19.03
CA GLY A 300 -2.37 -7.84 -18.78
C GLY A 300 -1.30 -8.72 -19.44
N SER A 301 -0.72 -9.67 -18.72
CA SER A 301 0.39 -10.52 -19.20
C SER A 301 1.64 -9.76 -19.68
N VAL A 302 1.69 -8.45 -19.41
CA VAL A 302 2.69 -7.54 -19.98
C VAL A 302 4.05 -7.86 -19.41
N ILE A 303 4.16 -8.26 -18.14
CA ILE A 303 5.46 -8.51 -17.50
C ILE A 303 5.42 -9.88 -16.85
N LYS A 304 6.24 -10.79 -17.38
CA LYS A 304 6.44 -12.12 -16.81
C LYS A 304 7.89 -12.55 -16.97
N PRO A 305 8.45 -13.28 -16.00
CA PRO A 305 9.70 -13.99 -16.20
C PRO A 305 9.52 -15.13 -17.22
N THR A 306 10.60 -15.52 -17.89
CA THR A 306 10.65 -16.67 -18.80
C THR A 306 10.51 -18.02 -18.09
N SER A 307 10.45 -18.02 -16.76
CA SER A 307 10.30 -19.17 -15.86
C SER A 307 9.22 -18.88 -14.81
N ASP A 308 8.82 -19.88 -14.02
CA ASP A 308 7.84 -19.73 -12.92
C ASP A 308 8.37 -18.91 -11.71
N LEU A 309 9.33 -18.02 -11.94
CA LEU A 309 9.92 -17.17 -10.91
C LEU A 309 8.91 -16.11 -10.48
N VAL A 310 8.89 -15.82 -9.19
CA VAL A 310 8.04 -14.77 -8.62
C VAL A 310 8.78 -13.44 -8.57
N PHE A 311 8.07 -12.34 -8.73
CA PHE A 311 8.60 -10.99 -8.63
C PHE A 311 7.59 -10.08 -7.96
N GLY A 312 8.04 -8.96 -7.39
CA GLY A 312 7.20 -7.91 -6.86
C GLY A 312 7.19 -6.73 -7.81
N TYR A 313 6.11 -5.96 -7.81
CA TYR A 313 6.03 -4.73 -8.56
C TYR A 313 5.36 -3.61 -7.76
N ILE A 314 5.69 -2.38 -8.15
CA ILE A 314 5.11 -1.15 -7.66
C ILE A 314 4.83 -0.27 -8.88
N VAL A 315 3.59 0.20 -9.04
CA VAL A 315 3.23 1.19 -10.08
C VAL A 315 3.10 2.56 -9.44
N THR A 316 3.67 3.57 -10.09
CA THR A 316 3.66 4.96 -9.64
C THR A 316 3.36 5.88 -10.82
N ALA A 317 2.85 7.07 -10.53
CA ALA A 317 2.51 8.13 -11.47
C ALA A 317 3.19 9.45 -11.11
#